data_AF-A0A7K3F0X0-F1
#
_entry.id   AF-A0A7K3F0X0-F1
#
_cell.length_a   1.000
_cell.length_b   1.000
_cell.length_c   1.000
_cell.angle_alpha   90.00
_cell.angle_beta   90.00
_cell.angle_gamma   90.00
#
_symmetry.space_group_name_H-M   'P 1'
#
loop_
_entity.id
_entity.type
_entity.pdbx_description
1 polymer ?
#
loop_
_entity_poly.entity_id
_entity_poly.type
_entity_poly.pdbx_seq_one_letter_code
_entity_poly.pdbx_strand_id
1 'polypeptide(L)'
;MSPIEPSLAVQTVEIALRELIRRVLGPNWSESRGAPDLERLKEKQEEDRKRRDGAIVSDDLLAYTELYSLTQLVEKNWENFKPVFGDSARTKVFLGILADFRNPVAHSRQLLPFERELLSGAAGQLRNQVSLFLSRGDGPHRYYPSIESVTDSFGHVAGSDYDADRYHTGTRLNVGDRLSFHCMATDPRGRDITWRLGVGASTEQEEVSSVTGVPAELIWEVEERHVGEKRWVRISVAHAGRFHRRGDFDDERFLTYNVNPPLGE
;
A
#
# COMPACT_ATOMS: atom_id res chain seq x y z
N MET A 1 1.24 22.39 1.45
CA MET A 1 1.05 20.96 1.78
C MET A 1 0.73 20.85 3.25
N SER A 2 -0.42 20.28 3.60
CA SER A 2 -0.71 19.94 5.01
C SER A 2 0.18 18.78 5.44
N PRO A 3 0.68 18.75 6.69
CA PRO A 3 1.44 17.61 7.21
C PRO A 3 0.60 16.34 7.11
N ILE A 4 1.22 15.25 6.68
CA ILE A 4 0.58 13.92 6.70
C ILE A 4 0.21 13.59 8.15
N GLU A 5 -0.96 12.98 8.34
CA GLU A 5 -1.41 12.54 9.66
C GLU A 5 -0.36 11.57 10.27
N PRO A 6 0.04 11.72 11.54
CA PRO A 6 1.14 10.95 12.13
C PRO A 6 1.01 9.43 12.05
N SER A 7 -0.19 8.87 12.21
CA SER A 7 -0.41 7.43 12.06
C SER A 7 -0.17 6.98 10.64
N LEU A 8 -0.62 7.77 9.67
CA LEU A 8 -0.38 7.51 8.26
C LEU A 8 1.11 7.63 7.89
N ALA A 9 1.84 8.58 8.47
CA ALA A 9 3.27 8.74 8.23
C ALA A 9 4.06 7.50 8.67
N VAL A 10 3.73 6.91 9.81
CA VAL A 10 4.36 5.66 10.28
C VAL A 10 3.96 4.48 9.40
N GLN A 11 2.66 4.33 9.13
CA GLN A 11 2.12 3.21 8.36
C GLN A 11 2.73 3.13 6.95
N THR A 12 2.84 4.27 6.26
CA THR A 12 3.42 4.33 4.91
C THR A 12 4.88 3.94 4.88
N VAL A 13 5.66 4.29 5.91
CA VAL A 13 7.05 3.84 6.00
C VAL A 13 7.12 2.34 6.26
N GLU A 14 6.27 1.79 7.13
CA GLU A 14 6.26 0.33 7.33
C GLU A 14 5.91 -0.42 6.04
N ILE A 15 4.95 0.07 5.25
CA ILE A 15 4.60 -0.50 3.94
C ILE A 15 5.82 -0.47 3.00
N ALA A 16 6.46 0.70 2.85
CA ALA A 16 7.64 0.86 2.01
C ALA A 16 8.81 -0.04 2.47
N LEU A 17 9.04 -0.17 3.77
CA LEU A 17 10.07 -1.06 4.33
C LEU A 17 9.77 -2.54 4.04
N ARG A 18 8.51 -2.98 4.17
CA ARG A 18 8.11 -4.35 3.83
C ARG A 18 8.37 -4.64 2.34
N GLU A 19 7.98 -3.72 1.46
CA GLU A 19 8.26 -3.86 0.02
C GLU A 19 9.76 -3.92 -0.27
N LEU A 20 10.55 -3.05 0.35
CA LEU A 20 12.00 -3.05 0.21
C LEU A 20 12.61 -4.37 0.69
N ILE A 21 12.18 -4.89 1.84
CA ILE A 21 12.64 -6.17 2.39
C ILE A 21 12.33 -7.30 1.41
N ARG A 22 11.12 -7.36 0.84
CA ARG A 22 10.78 -8.35 -0.20
C ARG A 22 11.73 -8.24 -1.39
N ARG A 23 12.07 -7.02 -1.82
CA ARG A 23 12.94 -6.80 -2.98
C ARG A 23 14.40 -7.17 -2.74
N VAL A 24 14.91 -6.90 -1.53
CA VAL A 24 16.33 -7.01 -1.17
C VAL A 24 16.66 -8.39 -0.59
N LEU A 25 15.83 -8.92 0.30
CA LEU A 25 16.04 -10.21 0.97
C LEU A 25 15.26 -11.37 0.31
N GLY A 26 14.23 -11.06 -0.48
CA GLY A 26 13.48 -12.07 -1.22
C GLY A 26 12.51 -12.87 -0.34
N PRO A 27 12.00 -14.02 -0.84
CA PRO A 27 11.03 -14.85 -0.12
C PRO A 27 11.60 -15.46 1.18
N ASN A 28 12.93 -15.57 1.29
CA ASN A 28 13.61 -16.16 2.46
C ASN A 28 14.02 -15.10 3.50
N TRP A 29 13.34 -13.94 3.51
CA TRP A 29 13.63 -12.87 4.48
C TRP A 29 13.56 -13.37 5.94
N SER A 30 12.75 -14.39 6.22
CA SER A 30 12.61 -14.99 7.55
C SER A 30 13.85 -15.72 8.06
N GLU A 31 14.76 -16.12 7.16
CA GLU A 31 16.04 -16.75 7.49
C GLU A 31 17.14 -15.71 7.72
N SER A 32 16.85 -14.43 7.45
CA SER A 32 17.82 -13.35 7.56
C SER A 32 18.06 -12.95 9.01
N ARG A 33 19.22 -12.35 9.28
CA ARG A 33 19.56 -11.89 10.64
C ARG A 33 18.58 -10.80 11.08
N GLY A 34 18.13 -10.84 12.33
CA GLY A 34 17.17 -9.88 12.86
C GLY A 34 15.72 -10.14 12.44
N ALA A 35 15.44 -11.25 11.76
CA ALA A 35 14.07 -11.69 11.53
C ALA A 35 13.35 -11.96 12.87
N PRO A 36 12.09 -11.54 13.00
CA PRO A 36 11.24 -11.87 14.15
C PRO A 36 10.91 -13.37 14.20
N ASP A 37 10.46 -13.81 15.37
CA ASP A 37 9.99 -15.17 15.59
C ASP A 37 8.75 -15.48 14.73
N LEU A 38 8.88 -16.47 13.84
CA LEU A 38 7.82 -16.87 12.92
C LEU A 38 6.61 -17.47 13.63
N GLU A 39 6.81 -18.21 14.72
CA GLU A 39 5.68 -18.81 15.45
C GLU A 39 4.84 -17.72 16.08
N ARG A 40 5.48 -16.71 16.66
CA ARG A 40 4.77 -15.52 17.18
C ARG A 40 4.03 -14.74 16.09
N LEU A 41 4.55 -14.68 14.86
CA LEU A 41 3.84 -14.03 13.75
C LEU A 41 2.62 -14.84 13.30
N LYS A 42 2.73 -16.17 13.26
CA LYS A 42 1.60 -17.06 12.96
C LYS A 42 0.53 -16.97 14.03
N GLU A 43 0.91 -16.89 15.31
CA GLU A 43 -0.03 -16.67 16.42
C GLU A 43 -0.81 -15.36 16.23
N LYS A 44 -0.12 -14.27 15.88
CA LYS A 44 -0.77 -12.98 15.57
C LYS A 44 -1.71 -13.07 14.38
N GLN A 45 -1.29 -13.73 13.30
CA GLN A 45 -2.11 -13.95 12.11
C GLN A 45 -3.38 -14.74 12.46
N GLU A 46 -3.25 -15.80 13.25
CA GLU A 46 -4.38 -16.63 13.67
C GLU A 46 -5.29 -15.90 14.66
N GLU A 47 -4.75 -15.07 15.55
CA GLU A 47 -5.54 -14.20 16.41
C GLU A 47 -6.32 -13.15 15.59
N ASP A 48 -5.70 -12.53 14.59
CA ASP A 48 -6.36 -11.57 13.70
C ASP A 48 -7.47 -12.25 12.89
N ARG A 49 -7.23 -13.48 12.40
CA ARG A 49 -8.23 -14.34 11.74
C ARG A 49 -9.43 -14.65 12.63
N LYS A 50 -9.20 -14.87 13.93
CA LYS A 50 -10.29 -15.11 14.90
C LYS A 50 -11.05 -13.84 15.27
N ARG A 51 -10.36 -12.69 15.36
CA ARG A 51 -10.95 -11.42 15.79
C ARG A 51 -11.74 -10.74 14.68
N ARG A 52 -11.29 -10.85 13.43
CA ARG A 52 -11.91 -10.21 12.28
C ARG A 52 -12.90 -11.15 11.60
N ASP A 53 -14.03 -11.37 12.27
CA ASP A 53 -15.15 -12.09 11.67
C ASP A 53 -15.64 -11.31 10.43
N GLY A 54 -15.67 -11.98 9.27
CA GLY A 54 -16.09 -11.41 8.00
C GLY A 54 -15.06 -10.55 7.23
N ALA A 55 -13.80 -10.44 7.69
CA ALA A 55 -12.73 -9.76 6.93
C ALA A 55 -11.62 -10.74 6.51
N ILE A 56 -11.00 -10.46 5.37
CA ILE A 56 -9.90 -11.27 4.85
C ILE A 56 -8.59 -10.85 5.50
N VAL A 57 -7.88 -11.85 5.99
CA VAL A 57 -6.66 -11.72 6.77
C VAL A 57 -5.49 -12.09 5.86
N SER A 58 -4.47 -11.24 5.81
CA SER A 58 -3.31 -11.41 4.92
C SER A 58 -2.58 -12.72 5.20
N ASP A 59 -2.25 -13.49 4.15
CA ASP A 59 -1.41 -14.69 4.24
C ASP A 59 0.08 -14.36 4.37
N ASP A 60 0.48 -13.13 4.05
CA ASP A 60 1.87 -12.68 4.15
C ASP A 60 2.28 -12.43 5.62
N LEU A 61 3.17 -13.26 6.16
CA LEU A 61 3.72 -13.10 7.51
C LEU A 61 4.48 -11.78 7.70
N LEU A 62 5.05 -11.21 6.63
CA LEU A 62 5.75 -9.93 6.71
C LEU A 62 4.77 -8.79 7.05
N ALA A 63 3.47 -8.93 6.72
CA ALA A 63 2.44 -7.96 7.08
C ALA A 63 2.24 -7.84 8.61
N TYR A 64 2.53 -8.90 9.38
CA TYR A 64 2.39 -8.93 10.85
C TYR A 64 3.65 -8.48 11.59
N THR A 65 4.69 -8.11 10.87
CA THR A 65 5.91 -7.55 11.46
C THR A 65 5.69 -6.10 11.87
N GLU A 66 6.20 -5.72 13.03
CA GLU A 66 6.12 -4.35 13.54
C GLU A 66 7.35 -3.55 13.11
N LEU A 67 7.25 -2.22 13.12
CA LEU A 67 8.36 -1.31 12.82
C LEU A 67 9.69 -1.74 13.45
N TYR A 68 9.70 -2.15 14.73
CA TYR A 68 10.92 -2.61 15.38
C TYR A 68 11.59 -3.79 14.65
N SER A 69 10.82 -4.82 14.29
CA SER A 69 11.33 -5.97 13.54
C SER A 69 11.79 -5.58 12.13
N LEU A 70 11.07 -4.69 11.47
CA LEU A 70 11.46 -4.15 10.16
C LEU A 70 12.80 -3.40 10.25
N THR A 71 12.98 -2.56 11.27
CA THR A 71 14.25 -1.87 11.50
C THR A 71 15.39 -2.84 11.81
N GLN A 72 15.15 -3.89 12.61
CA GLN A 72 16.16 -4.91 12.89
C GLN A 72 16.56 -5.68 11.64
N LEU A 73 15.62 -6.05 10.76
CA LEU A 73 15.92 -6.68 9.48
C LEU A 73 16.82 -5.78 8.61
N VAL A 74 16.57 -4.47 8.58
CA VAL A 74 17.41 -3.52 7.83
C VAL A 74 18.80 -3.38 8.47
N GLU A 75 18.87 -3.13 9.78
CA GLU A 75 20.12 -2.89 10.50
C GLU A 75 21.05 -4.11 10.49
N LYS A 76 20.51 -5.31 10.71
CA LYS A 76 21.31 -6.55 10.80
C LYS A 76 21.78 -7.08 9.45
N ASN A 77 21.18 -6.60 8.36
CA ASN A 77 21.57 -6.95 6.99
C ASN A 77 22.01 -5.70 6.21
N TRP A 78 22.62 -4.73 6.90
CA TRP A 78 22.90 -3.39 6.37
C TRP A 78 23.61 -3.38 5.01
N GLU A 79 24.56 -4.28 4.76
CA GLU A 79 25.28 -4.32 3.48
C GLU A 79 24.34 -4.49 2.28
N ASN A 80 23.23 -5.22 2.44
CA ASN A 80 22.23 -5.40 1.39
C ASN A 80 21.36 -4.15 1.18
N PHE A 81 21.16 -3.35 2.24
CA PHE A 81 20.33 -2.14 2.23
C PHE A 81 21.13 -0.84 2.02
N LYS A 82 22.46 -0.90 2.10
CA LYS A 82 23.37 0.22 1.85
C LYS A 82 23.15 0.90 0.49
N PRO A 83 22.87 0.19 -0.63
CA PRO A 83 22.56 0.83 -1.90
C PRO A 83 21.30 1.70 -1.89
N VAL A 84 20.38 1.45 -0.95
CA VAL A 84 19.11 2.18 -0.76
C VAL A 84 19.35 3.45 0.04
N PHE A 85 19.93 3.27 1.23
CA PHE A 85 19.93 4.30 2.27
C PHE A 85 21.24 5.08 2.35
N GLY A 86 22.33 4.52 1.85
CA GLY A 86 23.66 5.14 1.83
C GLY A 86 24.30 5.22 3.22
N ASP A 87 23.93 6.23 3.99
CA ASP A 87 24.53 6.54 5.30
C ASP A 87 23.77 5.84 6.44
N SER A 88 24.45 4.91 7.12
CA SER A 88 23.88 4.15 8.24
C SER A 88 23.53 5.01 9.44
N ALA A 89 24.39 5.96 9.81
CA ALA A 89 24.18 6.81 10.97
C ALA A 89 22.96 7.70 10.77
N ARG A 90 22.87 8.34 9.60
CA ARG A 90 21.71 9.17 9.24
C ARG A 90 20.41 8.37 9.18
N THR A 91 20.45 7.18 8.57
CA THR A 91 19.27 6.31 8.45
C THR A 91 18.78 5.86 9.82
N LYS A 92 19.70 5.51 10.72
CA LYS A 92 19.36 5.14 12.09
C LYS A 92 18.67 6.27 12.84
N VAL A 93 19.07 7.53 12.63
CA VAL A 93 18.36 8.69 13.21
C VAL A 93 16.92 8.76 12.70
N PHE A 94 16.68 8.60 11.41
CA PHE A 94 15.31 8.65 10.86
C PHE A 94 14.43 7.48 11.31
N LEU A 95 15.00 6.26 11.40
CA LEU A 95 14.29 5.10 11.94
C LEU A 95 14.01 5.28 13.45
N GLY A 96 14.94 5.90 14.19
CA GLY A 96 14.75 6.26 15.60
C GLY A 96 13.58 7.23 15.78
N ILE A 97 13.52 8.29 14.97
CA ILE A 97 12.40 9.25 14.96
C ILE A 97 11.06 8.52 14.76
N LEU A 98 10.98 7.59 13.79
CA LEU A 98 9.76 6.81 13.58
C LEU A 98 9.40 5.93 14.79
N ALA A 99 10.39 5.29 15.41
CA ALA A 99 10.17 4.45 16.58
C ALA A 99 9.68 5.26 17.79
N ASP A 100 10.29 6.43 18.02
CA ASP A 100 9.96 7.33 19.13
C ASP A 100 8.51 7.84 19.02
N PHE A 101 8.07 8.16 17.80
CA PHE A 101 6.71 8.68 17.57
C PHE A 101 5.65 7.61 17.29
N ARG A 102 6.03 6.37 16.91
CA ARG A 102 5.07 5.26 16.73
C ARG A 102 4.26 5.02 18.00
N ASN A 103 4.91 4.93 19.16
CA ASN A 103 4.23 4.60 20.42
C ASN A 103 3.21 5.68 20.83
N PRO A 104 3.56 6.98 20.88
CA PRO A 104 2.58 8.05 21.08
C PRO A 104 1.41 7.98 20.10
N VAL A 105 1.69 7.76 18.82
CA VAL A 105 0.68 7.66 17.76
C VAL A 105 -0.25 6.46 17.96
N ALA A 106 0.29 5.28 18.26
CA ALA A 106 -0.49 4.07 18.54
C ALA A 106 -1.37 4.21 19.79
N HIS A 107 -0.96 5.05 20.74
CA HIS A 107 -1.74 5.40 21.93
C HIS A 107 -2.61 6.65 21.76
N SER A 108 -2.83 7.11 20.52
CA SER A 108 -3.66 8.29 20.20
C SER A 108 -3.25 9.57 20.96
N ARG A 109 -1.96 9.70 21.29
CA ARG A 109 -1.43 10.91 21.92
C ARG A 109 -1.18 11.96 20.84
N GLN A 110 -1.65 13.18 21.08
CA GLN A 110 -1.47 14.28 20.14
C GLN A 110 0.00 14.71 20.11
N LEU A 111 0.66 14.53 18.95
CA LEU A 111 1.97 15.10 18.70
C LEU A 111 1.90 16.62 18.57
N LEU A 112 2.93 17.30 19.10
CA LEU A 112 3.15 18.73 18.94
C LEU A 112 3.45 19.07 17.46
N PRO A 113 3.21 20.31 17.00
CA PRO A 113 3.42 20.67 15.60
C PRO A 113 4.81 20.34 15.06
N PHE A 114 5.87 20.64 15.81
CA PHE A 114 7.25 20.36 15.39
C PHE A 114 7.57 18.86 15.36
N GLU A 115 6.94 18.05 16.22
CA GLU A 115 7.09 16.58 16.22
C GLU A 115 6.44 15.99 14.97
N ARG A 116 5.30 16.54 14.54
CA ARG A 116 4.62 16.14 13.30
C ARG A 116 5.47 16.47 12.08
N GLU A 117 6.05 17.65 12.03
CA GLU A 117 6.93 18.06 10.94
C GLU A 117 8.19 17.21 10.88
N LEU A 118 8.80 16.91 12.03
CA LEU A 118 9.96 16.04 12.13
C LEU A 118 9.66 14.61 11.67
N LEU A 119 8.56 14.04 12.14
CA LEU A 119 8.08 12.71 11.73
C LEU A 119 7.79 12.69 10.22
N SER A 120 7.08 13.70 9.70
CA SER A 120 6.74 13.79 8.29
C SER A 120 7.99 13.91 7.41
N GLY A 121 8.99 14.71 7.83
CA GLY A 121 10.26 14.82 7.15
C GLY A 121 11.06 13.52 7.14
N ALA A 122 11.16 12.83 8.29
CA ALA A 122 11.84 11.54 8.38
C ALA A 122 11.15 10.46 7.54
N ALA A 123 9.82 10.37 7.62
CA ALA A 123 9.02 9.44 6.84
C ALA A 123 9.11 9.71 5.33
N GLY A 124 9.01 10.98 4.92
CA GLY A 124 9.16 11.40 3.54
C GLY A 124 10.54 11.06 2.97
N GLN A 125 11.60 11.31 3.73
CA GLN A 125 12.97 10.98 3.33
C GLN A 125 13.16 9.48 3.13
N LEU A 126 12.74 8.65 4.09
CA LEU A 126 12.89 7.19 4.01
C LEU A 126 12.10 6.62 2.84
N ARG A 127 10.82 7.01 2.69
CA ARG A 127 10.00 6.56 1.55
C ARG A 127 10.63 6.97 0.22
N ASN A 128 11.09 8.21 0.09
CA ASN A 128 11.75 8.66 -1.14
C ASN A 128 13.00 7.83 -1.45
N GLN A 129 13.83 7.49 -0.47
CA GLN A 129 14.99 6.62 -0.68
C GLN A 129 14.60 5.21 -1.15
N VAL A 130 13.55 4.64 -0.55
CA VAL A 130 12.99 3.35 -0.98
C VAL A 130 12.46 3.45 -2.42
N SER A 131 11.61 4.43 -2.72
CA SER A 131 11.06 4.64 -4.06
C SER A 131 12.17 4.84 -5.10
N LEU A 132 13.19 5.63 -4.78
CA LEU A 132 14.34 5.83 -5.65
C LEU A 132 15.11 4.52 -5.88
N PHE A 133 15.30 3.69 -4.86
CA PHE A 133 15.96 2.40 -5.03
C PHE A 133 15.14 1.43 -5.86
N LEU A 134 13.84 1.31 -5.57
CA LEU A 134 12.92 0.49 -6.37
C LEU A 134 12.85 1.02 -7.82
N SER A 135 13.09 2.32 -8.03
CA SER A 135 13.19 2.94 -9.36
C SER A 135 14.52 2.74 -10.10
N ARG A 136 15.60 2.37 -9.39
CA ARG A 136 16.97 2.34 -9.95
C ARG A 136 17.23 1.19 -10.92
N GLY A 137 16.28 0.28 -11.11
CA GLY A 137 16.23 -0.50 -12.34
C GLY A 137 15.76 0.37 -13.50
N ASP A 138 16.60 1.30 -13.98
CA ASP A 138 16.40 2.26 -15.09
C ASP A 138 14.93 2.52 -15.50
N GLY A 139 14.12 2.87 -14.51
CA GLY A 139 12.68 2.64 -14.59
C GLY A 139 11.84 3.93 -14.58
N PRO A 140 10.58 3.82 -14.99
CA PRO A 140 9.62 4.93 -14.99
C PRO A 140 9.39 5.58 -13.59
N HIS A 141 9.70 4.87 -12.51
CA HIS A 141 9.49 5.30 -11.12
C HIS A 141 10.29 6.54 -10.66
N ARG A 142 11.27 7.04 -11.44
CA ARG A 142 11.91 8.35 -11.19
C ARG A 142 11.07 9.54 -11.67
N TYR A 143 10.18 9.28 -12.60
CA TYR A 143 9.45 10.30 -13.35
C TYR A 143 7.97 10.32 -13.03
N TYR A 144 7.43 9.19 -12.58
CA TYR A 144 6.00 8.98 -12.44
C TYR A 144 5.66 8.46 -11.03
N PRO A 145 4.47 8.78 -10.51
CA PRO A 145 3.92 8.23 -9.30
C PRO A 145 3.95 6.71 -9.30
N SER A 146 3.95 6.13 -8.10
CA SER A 146 3.86 4.69 -7.88
C SER A 146 2.87 4.41 -6.78
N ILE A 147 2.01 3.41 -6.98
CA ILE A 147 1.03 2.99 -5.98
C ILE A 147 1.77 2.15 -4.93
N GLU A 148 1.72 2.61 -3.67
CA GLU A 148 2.29 1.90 -2.51
C GLU A 148 1.32 0.80 -2.04
N SER A 149 0.02 1.09 -1.97
CA SER A 149 -0.99 0.11 -1.59
C SER A 149 -2.39 0.51 -2.05
N VAL A 150 -3.21 -0.50 -2.34
CA VAL A 150 -4.66 -0.38 -2.50
C VAL A 150 -5.29 -1.52 -1.73
N THR A 151 -6.19 -1.21 -0.80
CA THR A 151 -6.89 -2.20 0.02
C THR A 151 -8.38 -1.92 0.01
N ASP A 152 -9.20 -2.93 -0.29
CA ASP A 152 -10.67 -2.80 -0.27
C ASP A 152 -11.25 -2.89 1.14
N SER A 153 -12.55 -2.64 1.28
CA SER A 153 -13.29 -2.69 2.55
C SER A 153 -13.35 -4.09 3.18
N PHE A 154 -13.06 -5.15 2.43
CA PHE A 154 -12.98 -6.53 2.92
C PHE A 154 -11.56 -6.93 3.35
N GLY A 155 -10.55 -6.11 3.04
CA GLY A 155 -9.14 -6.35 3.37
C GLY A 155 -8.31 -6.94 2.23
N HIS A 156 -8.86 -7.08 1.02
CA HIS A 156 -8.08 -7.53 -0.13
C HIS A 156 -7.06 -6.49 -0.53
N VAL A 157 -5.82 -6.91 -0.74
CA VAL A 157 -4.76 -6.07 -1.29
C VAL A 157 -4.72 -6.27 -2.80
N ALA A 158 -4.79 -5.17 -3.54
CA ALA A 158 -4.81 -5.23 -5.00
C ALA A 158 -3.46 -5.67 -5.60
N GLY A 159 -3.55 -6.39 -6.72
CA GLY A 159 -2.40 -6.90 -7.46
C GLY A 159 -1.67 -5.87 -8.30
N SER A 160 -0.38 -6.08 -8.53
CA SER A 160 0.49 -5.22 -9.36
C SER A 160 0.48 -5.54 -10.85
N ASP A 161 -0.02 -6.71 -11.25
CA ASP A 161 -0.06 -7.16 -12.65
C ASP A 161 -1.51 -7.24 -13.16
N TYR A 162 -1.70 -7.07 -14.47
CA TYR A 162 -2.99 -7.32 -15.13
C TYR A 162 -3.20 -8.83 -15.28
N ASP A 163 -3.58 -9.47 -14.17
CA ASP A 163 -3.97 -10.87 -14.15
C ASP A 163 -5.26 -11.01 -13.35
N ALA A 164 -6.37 -10.89 -14.07
CA ALA A 164 -7.70 -10.89 -13.49
C ALA A 164 -8.06 -12.21 -12.80
N ASP A 165 -7.40 -13.32 -13.14
CA ASP A 165 -7.63 -14.63 -12.50
C ASP A 165 -6.76 -14.78 -11.25
N ARG A 166 -5.53 -14.26 -11.28
CA ARG A 166 -4.63 -14.27 -10.13
C ARG A 166 -5.08 -13.37 -8.98
N TYR A 167 -5.73 -12.24 -9.30
CA TYR A 167 -6.24 -11.29 -8.30
C TYR A 167 -7.76 -11.37 -8.12
N HIS A 168 -8.31 -12.55 -8.39
CA HIS A 168 -9.70 -12.85 -8.09
C HIS A 168 -9.90 -13.01 -6.58
N THR A 169 -10.74 -12.16 -6.00
CA THR A 169 -10.99 -12.10 -4.55
C THR A 169 -11.79 -13.30 -4.04
N GLY A 170 -12.65 -13.86 -4.90
CA GLY A 170 -13.64 -14.88 -4.51
C GLY A 170 -14.88 -14.29 -3.86
N THR A 171 -14.85 -13.00 -3.52
CA THR A 171 -15.98 -12.28 -2.94
C THR A 171 -17.10 -12.13 -3.96
N ARG A 172 -18.32 -12.44 -3.50
CA ARG A 172 -19.54 -12.24 -4.26
C ARG A 172 -20.28 -11.03 -3.70
N LEU A 173 -20.52 -10.07 -4.56
CA LEU A 173 -21.24 -8.83 -4.29
C LEU A 173 -22.67 -8.94 -4.78
N ASN A 174 -23.57 -8.15 -4.21
CA ASN A 174 -24.93 -7.98 -4.67
C ASN A 174 -25.11 -6.57 -5.23
N VAL A 175 -26.09 -6.41 -6.12
CA VAL A 175 -26.54 -5.09 -6.55
C VAL A 175 -26.96 -4.27 -5.33
N GLY A 176 -26.45 -3.03 -5.24
CA GLY A 176 -26.63 -2.13 -4.11
C GLY A 176 -25.50 -2.17 -3.07
N ASP A 177 -24.56 -3.13 -3.15
CA ASP A 177 -23.39 -3.13 -2.27
C ASP A 177 -22.50 -1.92 -2.54
N ARG A 178 -21.82 -1.45 -1.49
CA ARG A 178 -20.88 -0.33 -1.57
C ARG A 178 -19.50 -0.77 -1.09
N LEU A 179 -18.52 -0.72 -1.99
CA LEU A 179 -17.11 -1.02 -1.69
C LEU A 179 -16.30 0.28 -1.63
N SER A 180 -15.42 0.37 -0.62
CA SER A 180 -14.44 1.45 -0.51
C SER A 180 -13.03 0.91 -0.69
N PHE A 181 -12.17 1.68 -1.34
CA PHE A 181 -10.77 1.34 -1.57
C PHE A 181 -9.86 2.42 -0.95
N HIS A 182 -9.06 2.01 0.02
CA HIS A 182 -8.06 2.87 0.63
C HIS A 182 -6.77 2.82 -0.19
N CYS A 183 -6.33 3.98 -0.66
CA CYS A 183 -5.30 4.11 -1.70
C CYS A 183 -4.12 4.98 -1.23
N MET A 184 -2.91 4.45 -1.40
CA MET A 184 -1.65 5.12 -1.08
C MET A 184 -0.71 5.11 -2.27
N ALA A 185 -0.10 6.26 -2.57
CA ALA A 185 0.89 6.42 -3.61
C ALA A 185 1.95 7.43 -3.21
N THR A 186 3.04 7.42 -3.96
CA THR A 186 4.11 8.41 -3.85
C THR A 186 4.40 8.98 -5.23
N ASP A 187 4.62 10.30 -5.31
CA ASP A 187 5.15 10.95 -6.50
C ASP A 187 6.59 11.41 -6.21
N PRO A 188 7.59 10.97 -6.99
CA PRO A 188 9.00 11.32 -6.74
C PRO A 188 9.28 12.82 -6.87
N ARG A 189 8.34 13.60 -7.43
CA ARG A 189 8.45 15.05 -7.62
C ARG A 189 7.45 15.83 -6.75
N GLY A 190 6.75 15.16 -5.85
CA GLY A 190 5.77 15.78 -4.93
C GLY A 190 4.61 16.49 -5.64
N ARG A 191 4.25 16.07 -6.85
CA ARG A 191 3.09 16.60 -7.57
C ARG A 191 1.79 16.06 -7.00
N ASP A 192 0.70 16.79 -7.24
CA ASP A 192 -0.64 16.33 -6.92
C ASP A 192 -0.98 15.08 -7.73
N ILE A 193 -1.61 14.13 -7.03
CA ILE A 193 -1.93 12.80 -7.52
C ILE A 193 -3.45 12.68 -7.65
N THR A 194 -3.91 12.27 -8.83
CA THR A 194 -5.30 11.92 -9.12
C THR A 194 -5.44 10.41 -9.24
N TRP A 195 -6.40 9.87 -8.51
CA TRP A 195 -6.81 8.48 -8.54
C TRP A 195 -8.07 8.31 -9.39
N ARG A 196 -8.15 7.19 -10.11
CA ARG A 196 -9.33 6.80 -10.89
C ARG A 196 -9.65 5.34 -10.64
N LEU A 197 -10.93 5.06 -10.39
CA LEU A 197 -11.51 3.74 -10.23
C LEU A 197 -12.31 3.41 -11.48
N GLY A 198 -11.86 2.40 -12.22
CA GLY A 198 -12.58 1.82 -13.35
C GLY A 198 -13.16 0.46 -12.99
N VAL A 199 -14.37 0.17 -13.43
CA VAL A 199 -15.00 -1.15 -13.34
C VAL A 199 -15.27 -1.63 -14.75
N GLY A 200 -14.95 -2.88 -15.04
CA GLY A 200 -15.06 -3.41 -16.39
C GLY A 200 -15.43 -4.87 -16.49
N ALA A 201 -15.83 -5.23 -17.70
CA ALA A 201 -16.10 -6.59 -18.13
C ALA A 201 -15.42 -6.79 -19.50
N SER A 202 -14.58 -7.81 -19.62
CA SER A 202 -13.80 -8.04 -20.85
C SER A 202 -13.00 -6.77 -21.22
N THR A 203 -13.21 -6.20 -22.42
CA THR A 203 -12.53 -5.01 -22.95
C THR A 203 -13.22 -3.68 -22.63
N GLU A 204 -14.45 -3.69 -22.10
CA GLU A 204 -15.19 -2.47 -21.78
C GLU A 204 -14.93 -2.07 -20.32
N GLN A 205 -14.76 -0.77 -20.09
CA GLN A 205 -14.57 -0.20 -18.76
C GLN A 205 -15.32 1.12 -18.63
N GLU A 206 -15.87 1.37 -17.45
CA GLU A 206 -16.43 2.65 -17.04
C GLU A 206 -15.64 3.20 -15.85
N GLU A 207 -15.40 4.50 -15.82
CA GLU A 207 -14.87 5.17 -14.63
C GLU A 207 -16.03 5.45 -13.66
N VAL A 208 -15.96 4.90 -12.46
CA VAL A 208 -17.01 5.02 -11.43
C VAL A 208 -16.62 5.97 -10.29
N SER A 209 -15.33 6.30 -10.14
CA SER A 209 -14.88 7.24 -9.11
C SER A 209 -13.54 7.89 -9.47
N SER A 210 -13.36 9.16 -9.09
CA SER A 210 -12.07 9.85 -9.16
C SER A 210 -11.87 10.81 -8.00
N VAL A 211 -10.68 10.80 -7.40
CA VAL A 211 -10.31 11.61 -6.23
C VAL A 211 -8.87 12.08 -6.36
N THR A 212 -8.57 13.30 -5.90
CA THR A 212 -7.19 13.83 -5.85
C THR A 212 -6.69 13.88 -4.41
N GLY A 213 -5.45 13.44 -4.18
CA GLY A 213 -4.79 13.45 -2.87
C GLY A 213 -4.11 12.13 -2.49
N VAL A 214 -3.36 12.18 -1.39
CA VAL A 214 -2.79 11.00 -0.71
C VAL A 214 -2.91 11.24 0.80
N PRO A 215 -3.62 10.41 1.57
CA PRO A 215 -4.33 9.20 1.15
C PRO A 215 -5.56 9.53 0.29
N ALA A 216 -6.08 8.55 -0.45
CA ALA A 216 -7.35 8.67 -1.16
C ALA A 216 -8.29 7.51 -0.82
N GLU A 217 -9.59 7.79 -0.90
CA GLU A 217 -10.65 6.79 -0.76
C GLU A 217 -11.50 6.81 -2.03
N LEU A 218 -11.52 5.70 -2.76
CA LEU A 218 -12.37 5.50 -3.94
C LEU A 218 -13.56 4.65 -3.55
N ILE A 219 -14.73 4.89 -4.15
CA ILE A 219 -15.97 4.18 -3.82
C ILE A 219 -16.56 3.58 -5.09
N TRP A 220 -16.97 2.31 -5.01
CA TRP A 220 -17.78 1.63 -6.02
C TRP A 220 -19.15 1.32 -5.45
N GLU A 221 -20.21 1.84 -6.08
CA GLU A 221 -21.58 1.40 -5.86
C GLU A 221 -21.93 0.33 -6.91
N VAL A 222 -22.28 -0.88 -6.46
CA VAL A 222 -22.58 -2.01 -7.33
C VAL A 222 -23.99 -1.84 -7.90
N GLU A 223 -24.14 -1.98 -9.21
CA GLU A 223 -25.35 -1.67 -9.96
C GLU A 223 -25.70 -2.87 -10.84
N GLU A 224 -26.92 -2.92 -11.38
CA GLU A 224 -27.39 -4.06 -12.18
C GLU A 224 -26.50 -4.32 -13.42
N ARG A 225 -25.99 -3.26 -14.06
CA ARG A 225 -25.05 -3.42 -15.19
C ARG A 225 -23.73 -4.10 -14.80
N HIS A 226 -23.40 -4.11 -13.51
CA HIS A 226 -22.21 -4.77 -12.99
C HIS A 226 -22.43 -6.28 -12.76
N VAL A 227 -23.64 -6.83 -12.88
CA VAL A 227 -23.92 -8.27 -12.65
C VAL A 227 -23.09 -9.17 -13.56
N GLY A 228 -22.40 -10.17 -13.00
CA GLY A 228 -21.64 -11.19 -13.73
C GLY A 228 -20.54 -11.87 -12.90
N GLU A 229 -20.04 -13.01 -13.41
CA GLU A 229 -19.01 -13.87 -12.75
C GLU A 229 -17.57 -13.36 -12.92
N LYS A 230 -17.37 -12.16 -13.50
CA LYS A 230 -16.04 -11.56 -13.61
C LYS A 230 -16.14 -10.06 -13.82
N ARG A 231 -15.91 -9.29 -12.76
CA ARG A 231 -15.80 -7.83 -12.80
C ARG A 231 -14.44 -7.42 -12.28
N TRP A 232 -13.60 -6.94 -13.20
CA TRP A 232 -12.31 -6.42 -12.83
C TRP A 232 -12.47 -4.96 -12.41
N VAL A 233 -11.86 -4.63 -11.29
CA VAL A 233 -11.70 -3.28 -10.76
C VAL A 233 -10.28 -2.86 -11.02
N ARG A 234 -10.12 -1.73 -11.71
CA ARG A 234 -8.85 -1.12 -12.05
C ARG A 234 -8.71 0.19 -11.30
N ILE A 235 -7.70 0.29 -10.46
CA ILE A 235 -7.38 1.52 -9.73
C ILE A 235 -6.09 2.07 -10.29
N SER A 236 -6.17 3.25 -10.90
CA SER A 236 -5.02 3.88 -11.54
C SER A 236 -4.70 5.22 -10.91
N VAL A 237 -3.43 5.61 -11.02
CA VAL A 237 -2.90 6.86 -10.53
C VAL A 237 -2.31 7.66 -11.67
N ALA A 238 -2.51 8.98 -11.66
CA ALA A 238 -1.91 9.93 -12.59
C ALA A 238 -1.49 11.20 -11.83
N HIS A 239 -0.47 11.92 -12.31
CA HIS A 239 -0.13 13.26 -11.79
C HIS A 239 -0.68 14.40 -12.67
N ALA A 240 -0.77 15.63 -12.18
CA ALA A 240 -1.29 16.79 -12.95
C ALA A 240 -0.39 17.29 -14.12
N GLY A 241 0.52 16.47 -14.62
CA GLY A 241 1.52 16.85 -15.63
C GLY A 241 1.19 16.29 -17.00
N ARG A 242 1.93 16.70 -18.02
CA ARG A 242 1.61 16.37 -19.42
C ARG A 242 1.99 14.95 -19.86
N PHE A 243 3.05 14.38 -19.27
CA PHE A 243 3.61 13.11 -19.71
C PHE A 243 3.38 12.06 -18.63
N HIS A 244 2.83 10.91 -19.04
CA HIS A 244 2.54 9.80 -18.15
C HIS A 244 3.25 8.52 -18.60
N ARG A 245 3.47 7.60 -17.66
CA ARG A 245 4.13 6.31 -17.94
C ARG A 245 3.41 5.49 -19.00
N ARG A 246 2.07 5.42 -18.94
CA ARG A 246 1.22 4.54 -19.75
C ARG A 246 0.15 5.36 -20.49
N GLY A 247 0.56 6.45 -21.12
CA GLY A 247 -0.32 7.29 -21.94
C GLY A 247 -1.04 8.36 -21.11
N ASP A 248 -2.02 7.95 -20.31
CA ASP A 248 -2.90 8.82 -19.52
C ASP A 248 -2.87 8.53 -18.00
N PHE A 249 -2.05 7.56 -17.59
CA PHE A 249 -1.82 7.18 -16.19
C PHE A 249 -0.40 6.65 -15.96
N ASP A 250 -0.03 6.52 -14.69
CA ASP A 250 1.35 6.32 -14.23
C ASP A 250 1.61 4.97 -13.57
N ASP A 251 0.63 4.46 -12.83
CA ASP A 251 0.64 3.12 -12.23
C ASP A 251 -0.80 2.64 -12.01
N GLU A 252 -1.00 1.34 -11.86
CA GLU A 252 -2.34 0.74 -11.70
C GLU A 252 -2.33 -0.55 -10.87
N ARG A 253 -3.45 -0.85 -10.23
CA ARG A 253 -3.69 -2.08 -9.48
C ARG A 253 -5.02 -2.70 -9.86
N PHE A 254 -5.12 -4.02 -9.71
CA PHE A 254 -6.30 -4.79 -10.10
C PHE A 254 -6.82 -5.67 -8.97
N LEU A 255 -8.15 -5.79 -8.91
CA LEU A 255 -8.92 -6.76 -8.12
C LEU A 255 -10.04 -7.30 -9.01
N THR A 256 -10.46 -8.55 -8.81
CA THR A 256 -11.61 -9.11 -9.54
C THR A 256 -12.66 -9.63 -8.56
N TYR A 257 -13.93 -9.34 -8.85
CA TYR A 257 -15.10 -9.72 -8.05
C TYR A 257 -16.15 -10.45 -8.89
N ASN A 258 -17.04 -11.15 -8.19
CA ASN A 258 -18.29 -11.66 -8.75
C ASN A 258 -19.44 -10.76 -8.30
N VAL A 259 -20.41 -10.50 -9.18
CA VAL A 259 -21.63 -9.75 -8.85
C VAL A 259 -22.85 -10.61 -9.16
N ASN A 260 -23.63 -10.92 -8.13
CA ASN A 260 -24.84 -11.73 -8.23
C ASN A 260 -25.98 -10.97 -8.94
N PRO A 261 -26.84 -11.67 -9.70
CA PRO A 261 -28.10 -11.09 -10.15
C PRO A 261 -29.01 -10.76 -8.95
N PRO A 262 -29.92 -9.77 -9.08
CA PRO A 262 -30.91 -9.47 -8.05
C PRO A 262 -31.77 -10.68 -7.70
N LEU A 263 -32.09 -10.86 -6.41
CA LEU A 263 -32.99 -11.90 -5.94
C LEU A 263 -34.44 -11.52 -6.27
N GLY A 264 -34.88 -11.69 -7.51
CA GLY A 264 -36.26 -11.32 -7.90
C GLY A 264 -36.65 -11.46 -9.37
N GLU A 265 -35.87 -12.14 -10.20
CA GLU A 265 -36.28 -12.53 -11.57
C GLU A 265 -36.97 -13.90 -11.62
#